data_AF-A0A919FT67-F1
#
_entry.id   AF-A0A919FT67-F1
#
_cell.length_a   1.000
_cell.length_b   1.000
_cell.length_c   1.000
_cell.angle_alpha   90.00
_cell.angle_beta   90.00
_cell.angle_gamma   90.00
#
_symmetry.space_group_name_H-M   'P 1'
#
loop_
_entity.id
_entity.type
_entity.pdbx_description
1 polymer ?
#
loop_
_entity_poly.entity_id
_entity_poly.type
_entity_poly.pdbx_seq_one_letter_code
_entity_poly.pdbx_strand_id
1 'polypeptide(L)'
;MPASTAPATSSGPAPAVAAPAAAAEAGRHLAALLTAPGRYRTRWLRHVARATPGRINQAAVTRVLAEWLWLGGEASEGDILPRALRDRVSRALGGRALSAATLRLFVAAFDMTGADEARLWDLLDGRPEGDAAPVAPAAPAPAAR
;
A
#
# COMPACT_ATOMS: atom_id res chain seq x y z
N MET A 1 -48.46 25.46 30.00
CA MET A 1 -47.91 25.43 28.64
C MET A 1 -46.50 26.03 28.66
N PRO A 2 -45.44 25.21 28.76
CA PRO A 2 -44.11 25.63 28.35
C PRO A 2 -43.55 24.77 27.20
N ALA A 3 -42.87 25.47 26.30
CA ALA A 3 -41.77 25.12 25.39
C ALA A 3 -41.41 23.64 25.17
N SER A 4 -41.30 23.25 23.90
CA SER A 4 -39.98 22.88 23.36
C SER A 4 -40.00 22.86 21.83
N THR A 5 -39.48 23.92 21.22
CA THR A 5 -38.91 23.85 19.88
C THR A 5 -37.42 23.72 20.07
N ALA A 6 -36.87 22.58 19.67
CA ALA A 6 -35.44 22.37 19.50
C ALA A 6 -35.20 21.43 18.30
N PRO A 7 -34.05 21.57 17.62
CA PRO A 7 -33.95 21.42 16.18
C PRO A 7 -33.12 20.20 15.74
N ALA A 8 -33.11 19.99 14.43
CA ALA A 8 -32.05 19.33 13.66
C ALA A 8 -31.66 17.90 14.09
N THR A 9 -32.33 16.91 13.51
CA THR A 9 -31.66 15.66 13.17
C THR A 9 -30.65 15.93 12.06
N SER A 10 -29.45 16.38 12.43
CA SER A 10 -28.25 16.15 11.64
C SER A 10 -27.99 14.65 11.61
N SER A 11 -28.49 13.97 10.58
CA SER A 11 -28.17 12.57 10.33
C SER A 11 -27.15 12.49 9.20
N GLY A 12 -25.91 12.85 9.51
CA GLY A 12 -24.71 12.27 8.88
C GLY A 12 -23.94 11.56 10.00
N PRO A 13 -23.29 10.40 9.74
CA PRO A 13 -22.44 10.22 8.57
C PRO A 13 -22.64 8.88 7.84
N ALA A 14 -22.35 8.89 6.54
CA ALA A 14 -21.97 7.68 5.82
C ALA A 14 -20.44 7.65 5.69
N PRO A 15 -19.70 6.86 6.49
CA PRO A 15 -18.31 6.54 6.19
C PRO A 15 -18.08 5.06 5.85
N ALA A 16 -19.07 4.17 5.97
CA ALA A 16 -18.84 2.73 5.84
C ALA A 16 -18.59 2.25 4.38
N VAL A 17 -19.04 3.01 3.37
CA VAL A 17 -18.90 2.61 1.95
C VAL A 17 -17.59 3.13 1.31
N ALA A 18 -16.91 4.09 1.95
CA ALA A 18 -15.69 4.71 1.40
C ALA A 18 -14.45 3.80 1.53
N ALA A 19 -14.33 3.05 2.64
CA ALA A 19 -13.15 2.23 2.94
C ALA A 19 -12.75 1.21 1.84
N PRO A 20 -13.66 0.39 1.27
CA PRO A 20 -13.29 -0.55 0.22
C PRO A 20 -12.92 0.14 -1.11
N ALA A 21 -13.52 1.28 -1.42
CA ALA A 21 -13.23 2.04 -2.65
C ALA A 21 -11.88 2.77 -2.54
N ALA A 22 -11.57 3.34 -1.37
CA ALA A 22 -10.29 3.97 -1.04
C ALA A 22 -9.13 2.97 -1.15
N ALA A 23 -9.28 1.79 -0.54
CA ALA A 23 -8.29 0.71 -0.65
C ALA A 23 -8.09 0.23 -2.09
N ALA A 24 -9.15 0.20 -2.90
CA ALA A 24 -9.07 -0.15 -4.31
C ALA A 24 -8.32 0.91 -5.13
N GLU A 25 -8.57 2.19 -4.86
CA GLU A 25 -7.91 3.31 -5.54
C GLU A 25 -6.42 3.39 -5.17
N ALA A 26 -6.09 3.27 -3.89
CA ALA A 26 -4.70 3.17 -3.43
C ALA A 26 -3.97 1.98 -4.07
N GLY A 27 -4.65 0.82 -4.19
CA GLY A 27 -4.10 -0.36 -4.87
C GLY A 27 -3.83 -0.14 -6.37
N ARG A 28 -4.74 0.55 -7.08
CA ARG A 28 -4.55 0.94 -8.48
C ARG A 28 -3.41 1.93 -8.64
N HIS A 29 -3.32 2.93 -7.76
CA HIS A 29 -2.25 3.92 -7.77
C HIS A 29 -0.89 3.27 -7.51
N LEU A 30 -0.81 2.36 -6.54
CA LEU A 30 0.37 1.54 -6.28
C LEU A 30 0.79 0.74 -7.52
N ALA A 31 -0.15 0.08 -8.19
CA ALA A 31 0.13 -0.66 -9.41
C ALA A 31 0.61 0.25 -10.56
N ALA A 32 0.08 1.47 -10.66
CA ALA A 32 0.52 2.46 -11.63
C ALA A 32 1.96 2.91 -11.36
N LEU A 33 2.31 3.24 -10.12
CA LEU A 33 3.68 3.61 -9.71
C LEU A 33 4.70 2.50 -10.01
N LEU A 34 4.33 1.25 -9.75
CA LEU A 34 5.19 0.10 -10.04
C LEU A 34 5.32 -0.20 -11.54
N THR A 35 4.33 0.19 -12.35
CA THR A 35 4.35 -0.02 -13.81
C THR A 35 5.04 1.13 -14.55
N ALA A 36 4.98 2.34 -14.00
CA ALA A 36 5.58 3.54 -14.57
C ALA A 36 7.10 3.38 -14.76
N PRO A 37 7.68 3.97 -15.81
CA PRO A 37 9.12 3.96 -16.01
C PRO A 37 9.83 4.65 -14.83
N GLY A 38 10.84 4.01 -14.25
CA GLY A 38 11.59 4.56 -13.13
C GLY A 38 12.16 3.50 -12.18
N ARG A 39 12.62 3.96 -11.01
CA ARG A 39 13.30 3.14 -10.00
C ARG A 39 12.50 1.92 -9.55
N TYR A 40 11.19 2.07 -9.35
CA TYR A 40 10.34 0.98 -8.84
C TYR A 40 10.21 -0.14 -9.86
N ARG A 41 10.05 0.23 -11.14
CA ARG A 41 9.99 -0.71 -12.25
C ARG A 41 11.30 -1.47 -12.40
N THR A 42 12.43 -0.77 -12.41
CA THR A 42 13.77 -1.38 -12.49
C THR A 42 13.99 -2.40 -11.38
N ARG A 43 13.47 -2.12 -10.18
CA ARG A 43 13.62 -2.97 -9.00
C ARG A 43 12.99 -4.36 -9.17
N TRP A 44 11.77 -4.46 -9.69
CA TRP A 44 11.17 -5.77 -9.96
C TRP A 44 11.57 -6.34 -11.32
N LEU A 45 11.96 -5.52 -12.30
CA LEU A 45 12.43 -6.00 -13.60
C LEU A 45 13.66 -6.91 -13.48
N ARG A 46 14.55 -6.69 -12.50
CA ARG A 46 15.72 -7.55 -12.25
C ARG A 46 15.36 -9.02 -11.98
N HIS A 47 14.13 -9.27 -11.54
CA HIS A 47 13.62 -10.60 -11.20
C HIS A 47 12.84 -11.26 -12.35
N VAL A 48 12.77 -10.61 -13.51
CA VAL A 48 12.01 -11.06 -14.67
C VAL A 48 12.95 -11.43 -15.81
N ALA A 49 12.85 -12.68 -16.29
CA ALA A 49 13.58 -13.10 -17.50
C ALA A 49 13.00 -12.47 -18.79
N ARG A 50 11.68 -12.27 -18.85
CA ARG A 50 11.00 -11.62 -19.98
C ARG A 50 9.87 -10.71 -19.51
N ALA A 51 10.04 -9.40 -19.67
CA ALA A 51 9.05 -8.42 -19.25
C ALA A 51 8.09 -8.08 -20.40
N THR A 52 6.80 -8.02 -20.09
CA THR A 52 5.79 -7.46 -21.01
C THR A 52 5.67 -5.96 -20.80
N PRO A 53 5.78 -5.13 -21.85
CA PRO A 53 5.53 -3.70 -21.75
C PRO A 53 4.14 -3.41 -21.15
N GLY A 54 4.06 -2.44 -20.23
CA GLY A 54 2.80 -2.04 -19.62
C GLY A 54 2.13 -3.04 -18.66
N ARG A 55 2.73 -4.21 -18.41
CA ARG A 55 2.21 -5.17 -17.41
C ARG A 55 3.17 -5.32 -16.23
N ILE A 56 2.59 -5.32 -15.03
CA ILE A 56 3.28 -5.65 -13.79
C ILE A 56 3.43 -7.17 -13.65
N ASN A 57 4.65 -7.63 -13.37
CA ASN A 57 4.89 -9.04 -13.09
C ASN A 57 4.73 -9.32 -11.58
N GLN A 58 3.56 -9.82 -11.18
CA GLN A 58 3.24 -10.07 -9.78
C GLN A 58 4.22 -11.05 -9.10
N ALA A 59 4.76 -12.02 -9.85
CA ALA A 59 5.74 -12.97 -9.31
C ALA A 59 7.08 -12.28 -9.01
N ALA A 60 7.51 -11.36 -9.86
CA ALA A 60 8.72 -10.58 -9.62
C ALA A 60 8.55 -9.58 -8.47
N VAL A 61 7.39 -8.93 -8.37
CA VAL A 61 7.05 -8.09 -7.21
C VAL A 61 7.07 -8.91 -5.92
N THR A 62 6.46 -10.10 -5.94
CA THR A 62 6.49 -11.05 -4.80
C THR A 62 7.92 -11.38 -4.40
N ARG A 63 8.83 -11.61 -5.37
CA ARG A 63 10.25 -11.84 -5.09
C ARG A 63 10.94 -10.65 -4.43
N VAL A 64 10.67 -9.42 -4.87
CA VAL A 64 11.23 -8.21 -4.21
C VAL A 64 10.79 -8.14 -2.75
N LEU A 65 9.51 -8.40 -2.46
CA LEU A 65 8.99 -8.39 -1.10
C LEU A 65 9.61 -9.52 -0.25
N ALA A 66 9.73 -10.72 -0.81
CA ALA A 66 10.33 -11.86 -0.12
C ALA A 66 11.81 -11.61 0.21
N GLU A 67 12.57 -11.05 -0.74
CA GLU A 67 13.97 -10.68 -0.57
C GLU A 67 14.14 -9.62 0.53
N TRP A 68 13.27 -8.62 0.58
CA TRP A 68 13.29 -7.61 1.65
C TRP A 68 12.97 -8.21 3.03
N LEU A 69 11.96 -9.09 3.12
CA LEU A 69 11.60 -9.78 4.37
C LEU A 69 12.74 -10.68 4.88
N TRP A 70 13.43 -11.38 3.98
CA TRP A 70 14.62 -12.18 4.32
C TRP A 70 15.78 -11.31 4.79
N LEU A 71 16.09 -10.22 4.07
CA LEU A 71 17.18 -9.32 4.44
C LEU A 71 16.91 -8.58 5.77
N GLY A 72 15.65 -8.29 6.07
CA GLY A 72 15.24 -7.62 7.31
C GLY A 72 15.14 -8.52 8.54
N GLY A 73 15.28 -9.84 8.39
CA GLY A 73 15.14 -10.80 9.49
C GLY A 73 13.71 -10.96 10.04
N GLU A 74 12.71 -10.35 9.39
CA GLU A 74 11.28 -10.43 9.75
C GLU A 74 10.62 -11.76 9.33
N ALA A 75 11.42 -12.72 8.88
CA ALA A 75 10.96 -13.98 8.36
C ALA A 75 11.86 -15.13 8.81
N SER A 76 11.28 -16.05 9.59
CA SER A 76 11.83 -17.38 9.75
C SER A 76 11.58 -18.19 8.48
N GLU A 77 12.42 -19.19 8.20
CA GLU A 77 12.46 -19.97 6.95
C GLU A 77 11.12 -20.69 6.62
N GLY A 78 10.20 -20.79 7.60
CA GLY A 78 8.84 -21.31 7.44
C GLY A 78 7.70 -20.27 7.31
N ASP A 79 7.94 -18.99 7.60
CA ASP A 79 6.88 -17.97 7.77
C ASP A 79 6.54 -17.19 6.49
N ILE A 80 7.44 -17.09 5.52
CA ILE A 80 7.10 -16.54 4.19
C ILE A 80 6.57 -17.67 3.31
N LEU A 81 5.32 -18.07 3.52
CA LEU A 81 4.68 -18.96 2.55
C LEU A 81 4.61 -18.23 1.20
N PRO A 82 5.34 -18.67 0.14
CA PRO A 82 5.43 -17.92 -1.11
C PRO A 82 4.05 -17.68 -1.75
N ARG A 83 3.11 -18.59 -1.47
CA ARG A 83 1.72 -18.52 -1.89
C ARG A 83 0.94 -17.43 -1.17
N ALA A 84 1.06 -17.31 0.15
CA ALA A 84 0.34 -16.29 0.92
C ALA A 84 0.81 -14.87 0.56
N LEU A 85 2.12 -14.69 0.37
CA LEU A 85 2.68 -13.41 -0.07
C LEU A 85 2.19 -13.06 -1.49
N ARG A 86 2.21 -14.03 -2.41
CA ARG A 86 1.69 -13.85 -3.77
C ARG A 86 0.20 -13.48 -3.78
N ASP A 87 -0.62 -14.16 -2.98
CA ASP A 87 -2.05 -13.85 -2.88
C ASP A 87 -2.28 -12.44 -2.34
N ARG A 88 -1.49 -12.02 -1.34
CA ARG A 88 -1.51 -10.64 -0.81
C ARG A 88 -1.15 -9.62 -1.89
N VAL A 89 -0.07 -9.86 -2.64
CA VAL A 89 0.34 -9.00 -3.77
C VAL A 89 -0.76 -8.93 -4.84
N SER A 90 -1.37 -10.06 -5.17
CA SER A 90 -2.42 -10.13 -6.19
C SER A 90 -3.66 -9.31 -5.80
N ARG A 91 -4.07 -9.38 -4.52
CA ARG A 91 -5.21 -8.59 -4.01
C ARG A 91 -4.90 -7.09 -3.92
N ALA A 92 -3.68 -6.74 -3.50
CA ALA A 92 -3.23 -5.35 -3.39
C ALA A 92 -3.17 -4.68 -4.77
N LEU A 93 -2.44 -5.29 -5.71
CA LEU A 93 -2.27 -4.75 -7.07
C LEU A 93 -3.55 -4.86 -7.91
N GLY A 94 -4.42 -5.81 -7.60
CA GLY A 94 -5.73 -5.96 -8.21
C GLY A 94 -6.78 -5.00 -7.66
N GLY A 95 -6.44 -4.14 -6.69
CA GLY A 95 -7.37 -3.19 -6.08
C GLY A 95 -8.54 -3.85 -5.34
N ARG A 96 -8.39 -5.10 -4.87
CA ARG A 96 -9.45 -5.80 -4.12
C ARG A 96 -9.32 -5.59 -2.62
N ALA A 97 -8.09 -5.54 -2.12
CA ALA A 97 -7.81 -5.31 -0.72
C ALA A 97 -6.37 -4.82 -0.57
N LEU A 98 -6.22 -3.57 -0.13
CA LEU A 98 -4.95 -3.03 0.33
C LEU A 98 -5.10 -2.69 1.82
N SER A 99 -4.24 -3.25 2.66
CA SER A 99 -4.20 -2.94 4.09
C SER A 99 -3.00 -2.05 4.39
N ALA A 100 -3.07 -1.28 5.47
CA ALA A 100 -1.98 -0.44 5.97
C ALA A 100 -0.66 -1.22 6.10
N ALA A 101 -0.71 -2.42 6.68
CA ALA A 101 0.47 -3.29 6.82
C ALA A 101 1.04 -3.72 5.46
N THR A 102 0.18 -3.99 4.47
CA THR A 102 0.62 -4.33 3.11
C THR A 102 1.24 -3.11 2.44
N LEU A 103 0.66 -1.92 2.57
CA LEU A 103 1.22 -0.69 2.03
C LEU A 103 2.61 -0.40 2.60
N ARG A 104 2.80 -0.50 3.94
CA ARG A 104 4.11 -0.36 4.59
C ARG A 104 5.16 -1.31 4.01
N LEU A 105 4.76 -2.57 3.80
CA LEU A 105 5.64 -3.57 3.18
C LEU A 105 6.08 -3.15 1.78
N PHE A 106 5.17 -2.62 0.95
CA PHE A 106 5.54 -2.11 -0.38
C PHE A 106 6.46 -0.89 -0.30
N VAL A 107 6.13 0.08 0.55
CA VAL A 107 6.93 1.30 0.74
C VAL A 107 8.36 0.95 1.14
N ALA A 108 8.53 0.10 2.15
CA ALA A 108 9.85 -0.29 2.65
C ALA A 108 10.60 -1.17 1.63
N ALA A 109 9.95 -2.17 1.04
CA ALA A 109 10.61 -3.09 0.11
C ALA A 109 10.99 -2.43 -1.22
N PHE A 110 10.25 -1.42 -1.67
CA PHE A 110 10.55 -0.67 -2.89
C PHE A 110 11.36 0.61 -2.65
N ASP A 111 11.57 0.99 -1.39
CA ASP A 111 12.19 2.26 -0.99
C ASP A 111 11.45 3.43 -1.68
N MET A 112 10.13 3.49 -1.42
CA MET A 112 9.29 4.53 -2.00
C MET A 112 9.64 5.89 -1.42
N THR A 113 9.65 6.92 -2.25
CA THR A 113 9.87 8.29 -1.77
C THR A 113 8.72 8.73 -0.89
N GLY A 114 9.01 9.59 0.09
CA GLY A 114 8.00 10.11 1.01
C GLY A 114 6.79 10.76 0.33
N ALA A 115 6.95 11.37 -0.85
CA ALA A 115 5.85 11.92 -1.63
C ALA A 115 4.88 10.83 -2.17
N ASP A 116 5.45 9.75 -2.73
CA ASP A 116 4.66 8.62 -3.24
C ASP A 116 4.00 7.85 -2.09
N GLU A 117 4.73 7.67 -0.98
CA GLU A 117 4.20 7.07 0.24
C GLU A 117 3.03 7.88 0.80
N ALA A 118 3.21 9.18 1.02
CA ALA A 118 2.17 10.06 1.57
C ALA A 118 0.91 10.02 0.71
N ARG A 119 1.06 10.05 -0.62
CA ARG A 119 -0.06 9.94 -1.55
C ARG A 119 -0.79 8.60 -1.45
N LEU A 120 -0.07 7.49 -1.29
CA LEU A 120 -0.68 6.18 -1.11
C LEU A 120 -1.46 6.07 0.21
N TRP A 121 -0.95 6.69 1.28
CA TRP A 121 -1.65 6.75 2.57
C TRP A 121 -2.90 7.62 2.51
N ASP A 122 -2.81 8.80 1.90
CA ASP A 122 -3.94 9.71 1.68
C ASP A 122 -5.08 9.01 0.93
N LEU A 123 -4.74 8.30 -0.16
CA LEU A 123 -5.69 7.49 -0.93
C LEU A 123 -6.27 6.32 -0.12
N LEU A 124 -5.49 5.71 0.77
CA LEU A 124 -5.94 4.59 1.60
C LEU A 124 -6.88 5.04 2.72
N ASP A 125 -6.59 6.18 3.35
CA ASP A 125 -7.43 6.81 4.38
C ASP A 125 -8.66 7.51 3.78
N GLY A 126 -8.73 7.61 2.45
CA GLY A 126 -9.82 8.29 1.73
C GLY A 126 -9.80 9.80 1.95
N ARG A 127 -8.64 10.37 2.30
CA ARG A 127 -8.45 11.80 2.43
C ARG A 127 -8.20 12.38 1.02
N PRO A 128 -8.90 13.45 0.61
CA PRO A 128 -8.58 14.15 -0.62
C PRO A 128 -7.34 15.03 -0.42
N GLU A 129 -6.49 15.11 -1.46
CA GLU A 129 -5.30 15.97 -1.55
C GLU A 129 -5.55 17.34 -0.89
N GLY A 130 -5.06 17.55 0.34
CA GLY A 130 -5.26 18.83 0.99
C GLY A 130 -4.86 18.97 2.46
N ASP A 131 -4.69 17.89 3.22
CA ASP A 131 -4.51 18.02 4.69
C ASP A 131 -3.50 17.03 5.30
N ALA A 132 -2.44 16.64 4.59
CA ALA A 132 -1.39 15.78 5.15
C ALA A 132 -0.10 16.56 5.43
N ALA A 133 0.04 17.01 6.69
CA ALA A 133 1.31 17.39 7.29
C ALA A 133 2.27 16.17 7.29
N PRO A 134 3.60 16.39 7.25
CA PRO A 134 4.57 15.32 7.04
C PRO A 134 4.67 14.42 8.26
N VAL A 135 4.05 13.23 8.19
CA VAL A 135 4.42 12.12 9.07
C VAL A 135 5.80 11.63 8.63
N ALA A 136 6.80 12.02 9.41
CA ALA A 136 8.17 11.60 9.24
C ALA A 136 8.26 10.06 9.15
N PRO A 137 9.11 9.52 8.26
CA PRO A 137 9.21 8.08 8.07
C PRO A 137 9.70 7.45 9.38
N ALA A 138 8.89 6.56 9.94
CA ALA A 138 9.37 5.58 10.91
C ALA A 138 10.31 4.64 10.17
N ALA A 139 11.58 5.05 10.07
CA ALA A 139 12.67 4.16 9.74
C ALA A 139 12.66 3.02 10.77
N PRO A 140 12.59 1.74 10.36
CA PRO A 140 12.92 0.67 11.28
C PRO A 140 14.42 0.80 11.59
N ALA A 141 14.72 0.88 12.88
CA ALA A 141 16.07 0.99 13.40
C ALA A 141 16.98 -0.14 12.85
N PRO A 142 18.28 0.15 12.59
CA PRO A 142 19.22 -0.90 12.23
C PRO A 142 19.39 -1.84 13.42
N ALA A 143 18.84 -3.05 13.31
CA ALA A 143 19.15 -4.12 14.26
C ALA A 143 20.59 -4.56 14.00
N ALA A 144 21.48 -4.07 14.85
CA ALA A 144 22.86 -4.47 14.95
C ALA A 144 22.98 -5.96 15.30
N ARG A 145 23.88 -6.69 14.63
CA ARG A 145 25.10 -7.28 15.22
C ARG A 145 25.98 -7.94 14.17
#